data_AF-A0A7Y2UKS1-F1
#
_entry.id   AF-A0A7Y2UKS1-F1
#
_cell.length_a   1.000
_cell.length_b   1.000
_cell.length_c   1.000
_cell.angle_alpha   90.00
_cell.angle_beta   90.00
_cell.angle_gamma   90.00
#
_symmetry.space_group_name_H-M   'P 1'
#
loop_
_entity.id
_entity.type
_entity.pdbx_description
1 polymer ?
#
loop_
_entity_poly.entity_id
_entity_poly.type
_entity_poly.pdbx_seq_one_letter_code
_entity_poly.pdbx_strand_id
1 'polypeptide(L)'
;MMKTHAHHSRGAPLSLLVVSLLLPLATLLGGAATATASDVPDNFDNQGKKLFTAQQRTPTGNLSADSGGRTLAEFYALRQYPGSPPRIPHEVDLAFSGNETDCLSCHGKGGYSTEFDAFAPVTPHPENVLCTQCHAQTKTGEPFVETDWVSIAPPKLGLSFLGSSPPPIPHSLQLRENCIACHTGPGAVVEIRIDHASRGDCRQCHAAVPQSQPLTEFTRK
;
A
#
# COMPACT_ATOMS: atom_id res chain seq x y z
N MET A 1 25.08 -50.31 68.68
CA MET A 1 23.99 -51.10 69.29
C MET A 1 23.01 -51.49 68.19
N MET A 2 22.84 -52.81 67.96
CA MET A 2 21.67 -53.53 67.41
C MET A 2 21.00 -52.99 66.14
N LYS A 3 20.70 -53.74 65.07
CA LYS A 3 20.60 -55.18 64.71
C LYS A 3 20.56 -55.17 63.16
N THR A 4 21.35 -55.92 62.39
CA THR A 4 21.23 -57.34 61.99
C THR A 4 19.84 -57.84 61.56
N HIS A 5 19.82 -58.40 60.33
CA HIS A 5 18.97 -59.50 59.81
C HIS A 5 17.46 -59.25 59.70
N ALA A 6 16.67 -59.92 58.86
CA ALA A 6 16.78 -60.78 57.67
C ALA A 6 15.30 -61.14 57.29
N HIS A 7 15.13 -61.98 56.27
CA HIS A 7 13.93 -62.76 55.86
C HIS A 7 13.10 -62.16 54.71
N HIS A 8 13.04 -62.79 53.53
CA HIS A 8 12.31 -64.03 53.16
C HIS A 8 10.82 -63.99 53.54
N SER A 9 9.91 -63.88 52.56
CA SER A 9 9.14 -65.03 52.07
C SER A 9 8.13 -64.67 50.97
N ARG A 10 8.07 -65.58 49.99
CA ARG A 10 6.97 -66.08 49.14
C ARG A 10 5.62 -65.34 49.08
N GLY A 11 5.16 -65.13 47.84
CA GLY A 11 3.74 -65.06 47.48
C GLY A 11 3.55 -64.89 45.97
N ALA A 12 3.13 -65.95 45.26
CA ALA A 12 2.50 -65.83 43.93
C ALA A 12 1.01 -65.45 44.13
N PRO A 13 0.36 -64.75 43.18
CA PRO A 13 -0.34 -65.45 42.10
C PRO A 13 -0.23 -64.73 40.73
N LEU A 14 -0.04 -65.47 39.63
CA LEU A 14 -1.11 -65.87 38.71
C LEU A 14 -1.96 -64.68 38.19
N SER A 15 -1.68 -64.18 36.98
CA SER A 15 -2.73 -63.98 35.96
C SER A 15 -2.25 -63.34 34.65
N LEU A 16 -2.73 -63.97 33.59
CA LEU A 16 -2.97 -63.48 32.22
C LEU A 16 -1.77 -63.14 31.33
N LEU A 17 -1.43 -64.14 30.52
CA LEU A 17 -1.00 -63.95 29.13
C LEU A 17 -2.00 -63.02 28.41
N VAL A 18 -1.53 -61.86 27.97
CA VAL A 18 -2.13 -61.15 26.83
C VAL A 18 -1.27 -61.49 25.61
N VAL A 19 -1.81 -62.38 24.77
CA VAL A 19 -1.22 -62.71 23.47
C VAL A 19 -1.28 -61.45 22.60
N SER A 20 -0.10 -61.01 22.19
CA SER A 20 0.10 -59.92 21.24
C SER A 20 -0.47 -60.30 19.87
N LEU A 21 -1.54 -59.62 19.45
CA LEU A 21 -1.95 -59.60 18.05
C LEU A 21 -1.46 -58.28 17.44
N LEU A 22 -0.25 -58.33 16.87
CA LEU A 22 0.31 -57.26 16.04
C LEU A 22 -0.48 -57.20 14.73
N LEU A 23 -1.45 -56.29 14.63
CA LEU A 23 -1.94 -55.82 13.33
C LEU A 23 -1.01 -54.70 12.83
N PRO A 24 -0.52 -54.75 11.59
CA PRO A 24 0.19 -53.64 11.00
C PRO A 24 -0.82 -52.52 10.72
N LEU A 25 -0.80 -51.48 11.54
CA LEU A 25 -1.53 -50.24 11.25
C LEU A 25 -0.80 -49.56 10.09
N ALA A 26 -1.23 -49.90 8.87
CA ALA A 26 -0.79 -49.25 7.66
C ALA A 26 -1.02 -47.74 7.81
N THR A 27 0.07 -47.00 7.82
CA THR A 27 0.17 -45.55 7.75
C THR A 27 -0.52 -45.06 6.48
N LEU A 28 -1.82 -44.81 6.56
CA LEU A 28 -2.49 -43.86 5.67
C LEU A 28 -2.12 -42.45 6.16
N LEU A 29 -0.90 -42.01 5.84
CA LEU A 29 -0.68 -40.59 5.60
C LEU A 29 -1.50 -40.25 4.35
N GLY A 30 -2.79 -40.00 4.52
CA GLY A 30 -3.56 -39.25 3.55
C GLY A 30 -2.84 -37.93 3.39
N GLY A 31 -2.19 -37.75 2.23
CA GLY A 31 -1.57 -36.49 1.87
C GLY A 31 -2.62 -35.42 2.07
N ALA A 32 -2.43 -34.58 3.09
CA ALA A 32 -3.12 -33.32 3.14
C ALA A 32 -2.72 -32.64 1.84
N ALA A 33 -3.66 -32.55 0.90
CA ALA A 33 -3.56 -31.59 -0.16
C ALA A 33 -3.43 -30.24 0.55
N THR A 34 -2.19 -29.79 0.69
CA THR A 34 -1.90 -28.39 0.95
C THR A 34 -2.65 -27.66 -0.15
N ALA A 35 -3.75 -26.99 0.20
CA ALA A 35 -4.44 -26.08 -0.70
C ALA A 35 -3.45 -24.96 -1.02
N THR A 36 -2.62 -25.18 -2.05
CA THR A 36 -1.61 -24.25 -2.51
C THR A 36 -2.24 -23.30 -3.51
N ALA A 37 -2.06 -22.01 -3.26
CA ALA A 37 -2.43 -20.88 -4.11
C ALA A 37 -3.93 -20.76 -4.39
N SER A 38 -4.54 -19.71 -3.83
CA SER A 38 -5.86 -19.21 -4.22
C SER A 38 -5.90 -19.06 -5.75
N ASP A 39 -6.89 -19.65 -6.45
CA ASP A 39 -7.18 -19.45 -7.89
C ASP A 39 -7.60 -18.00 -8.24
N VAL A 40 -7.32 -17.07 -7.33
CA VAL A 40 -7.65 -15.67 -7.49
C VAL A 40 -6.59 -15.07 -8.41
N PRO A 41 -6.99 -14.43 -9.53
CA PRO A 41 -6.05 -13.83 -10.46
C PRO A 41 -5.07 -12.90 -9.75
N ASP A 42 -3.82 -12.91 -10.20
CA ASP A 42 -2.85 -11.89 -9.79
C ASP A 42 -3.47 -10.51 -10.03
N ASN A 43 -3.33 -9.64 -9.02
CA ASN A 43 -3.85 -8.28 -9.06
C ASN A 43 -5.39 -8.14 -9.19
N PHE A 44 -6.19 -9.17 -8.83
CA PHE A 44 -7.66 -9.08 -8.85
C PHE A 44 -8.20 -7.86 -8.07
N ASP A 45 -7.48 -7.48 -7.01
CA ASP A 45 -7.80 -6.37 -6.12
C ASP A 45 -6.99 -5.11 -6.44
N ASN A 46 -6.41 -4.95 -7.63
CA ASN A 46 -5.59 -3.78 -8.00
C ASN A 46 -4.55 -3.43 -6.90
N GLN A 47 -3.84 -4.43 -6.40
CA GLN A 47 -2.79 -4.30 -5.38
C GLN A 47 -3.31 -3.74 -4.04
N GLY A 48 -4.51 -4.13 -3.63
CA GLY A 48 -5.13 -3.69 -2.37
C GLY A 48 -4.25 -3.92 -1.13
N LYS A 49 -3.39 -4.95 -1.14
CA LYS A 49 -2.34 -5.16 -0.12
C LYS A 49 -1.46 -3.93 0.15
N LYS A 50 -1.19 -3.08 -0.86
CA LYS A 50 -0.39 -1.85 -0.69
C LYS A 50 -1.05 -0.88 0.28
N LEU A 51 -2.36 -0.72 0.19
CA LEU A 51 -3.16 0.15 1.06
C LEU A 51 -3.03 -0.28 2.53
N PHE A 52 -3.28 -1.57 2.81
CA PHE A 52 -3.15 -2.12 4.17
C PHE A 52 -1.72 -1.99 4.71
N THR A 53 -0.74 -2.29 3.87
CA THR A 53 0.68 -2.21 4.26
C THR A 53 1.10 -0.77 4.56
N ALA A 54 0.66 0.19 3.75
CA ALA A 54 0.92 1.60 3.97
C ALA A 54 0.25 2.09 5.26
N GLN A 55 -1.02 1.73 5.48
CA GLN A 55 -1.76 2.11 6.69
C GLN A 55 -1.09 1.59 7.96
N GLN A 56 -0.59 0.35 7.96
CA GLN A 56 0.10 -0.24 9.12
C GLN A 56 1.49 0.36 9.37
N ARG A 57 2.18 0.81 8.32
CA ARG A 57 3.56 1.29 8.41
C ARG A 57 3.67 2.80 8.66
N THR A 58 2.65 3.57 8.29
CA THR A 58 2.61 5.02 8.47
C THR A 58 2.27 5.34 9.93
N PRO A 59 3.08 6.17 10.63
CA PRO A 59 2.79 6.58 11.99
C PRO A 59 1.43 7.25 12.12
N THR A 60 0.74 7.08 13.25
CA THR A 60 -0.60 7.64 13.48
C THR A 60 -0.67 9.16 13.25
N GLY A 61 0.35 9.91 13.68
CA GLY A 61 0.41 11.37 13.45
C GLY A 61 0.55 11.76 11.98
N ASN A 62 1.00 10.85 11.12
CA ASN A 62 1.08 11.05 9.67
C ASN A 62 -0.17 10.51 8.95
N LEU A 63 -1.12 9.90 9.68
CA LEU A 63 -2.43 9.48 9.18
C LEU A 63 -3.57 10.41 9.62
N SER A 64 -3.37 11.22 10.67
CA SER A 64 -4.39 12.13 11.17
C SER A 64 -4.59 13.33 10.24
N ALA A 65 -5.85 13.71 10.03
CA ALA A 65 -6.27 14.64 9.00
C ALA A 65 -6.34 16.12 9.47
N ASP A 66 -5.88 16.42 10.67
CA ASP A 66 -6.14 17.66 11.41
C ASP A 66 -5.11 18.78 11.16
N SER A 67 -4.11 18.55 10.30
CA SER A 67 -3.06 19.53 9.99
C SER A 67 -2.63 19.50 8.52
N GLY A 68 -1.80 20.46 8.11
CA GLY A 68 -1.26 20.57 6.74
C GLY A 68 -2.20 21.25 5.73
N GLY A 69 -1.62 22.03 4.80
CA GLY A 69 -2.34 22.96 3.94
C GLY A 69 -2.32 22.65 2.44
N ARG A 70 -1.89 21.45 2.02
CA ARG A 70 -1.73 21.12 0.61
C ARG A 70 -3.07 21.13 -0.14
N THR A 71 -3.18 21.91 -1.19
CA THR A 71 -4.40 22.10 -1.99
C THR A 71 -4.39 21.32 -3.31
N LEU A 72 -5.55 21.20 -3.97
CA LEU A 72 -5.65 20.67 -5.33
C LEU A 72 -4.92 21.56 -6.34
N ALA A 73 -4.94 22.88 -6.14
CA ALA A 73 -4.23 23.82 -6.98
C ALA A 73 -2.72 23.52 -6.97
N GLU A 74 -2.13 23.37 -5.79
CA GLU A 74 -0.71 22.99 -5.65
C GLU A 74 -0.44 21.58 -6.18
N PHE A 75 -1.34 20.63 -5.92
CA PHE A 75 -1.24 19.27 -6.45
C PHE A 75 -1.16 19.25 -7.98
N TYR A 76 -2.00 20.02 -8.67
CA TYR A 76 -2.00 20.07 -10.14
C TYR A 76 -0.91 20.96 -10.72
N ALA A 77 -0.48 22.02 -10.03
CA ALA A 77 0.60 22.92 -10.49
C ALA A 77 1.94 22.19 -10.71
N LEU A 78 2.17 21.10 -9.98
CA LEU A 78 3.37 20.27 -10.14
C LEU A 78 3.27 19.24 -11.27
N ARG A 79 2.15 19.17 -12.00
CA ARG A 79 1.89 18.16 -13.03
C ARG A 79 1.67 18.80 -14.38
N GLN A 80 2.09 18.10 -15.43
CA GLN A 80 1.81 18.53 -16.81
C GLN A 80 0.35 18.29 -17.18
N TYR A 81 -0.26 17.24 -16.62
CA TYR A 81 -1.68 16.92 -16.75
C TYR A 81 -2.17 16.04 -15.59
N PRO A 82 -3.49 15.98 -15.31
CA PRO A 82 -4.06 15.07 -14.33
C PRO A 82 -3.64 13.62 -14.59
N GLY A 83 -2.85 13.04 -13.70
CA GLY A 83 -2.32 11.68 -13.87
C GLY A 83 -0.81 11.64 -14.06
N SER A 84 -0.18 12.70 -14.58
CA SER A 84 1.27 12.74 -14.77
C SER A 84 2.02 12.63 -13.44
N PRO A 85 3.26 12.10 -13.44
CA PRO A 85 4.18 12.25 -12.32
C PRO A 85 4.36 13.75 -12.01
N PRO A 86 4.34 14.16 -10.72
CA PRO A 86 4.69 15.52 -10.33
C PRO A 86 6.19 15.77 -10.53
N ARG A 87 6.54 16.99 -10.93
CA ARG A 87 7.91 17.49 -10.86
C ARG A 87 8.36 17.63 -9.41
N ILE A 88 9.67 17.56 -9.17
CA ILE A 88 10.28 17.78 -7.85
C ILE A 88 10.35 19.31 -7.63
N PRO A 89 9.66 19.87 -6.62
CA PRO A 89 9.57 21.32 -6.41
C PRO A 89 10.67 21.89 -5.51
N HIS A 90 11.59 21.05 -5.04
CA HIS A 90 12.70 21.42 -4.17
C HIS A 90 13.99 20.82 -4.72
N GLU A 91 15.12 21.35 -4.26
CA GLU A 91 16.43 20.81 -4.59
C GLU A 91 16.54 19.36 -4.09
N VAL A 92 17.15 18.51 -4.91
CA VAL A 92 17.66 17.20 -4.48
C VAL A 92 19.03 17.00 -5.10
N ASP A 93 19.98 16.47 -4.34
CA ASP A 93 21.30 16.19 -4.89
C ASP A 93 21.26 14.94 -5.77
N LEU A 94 21.34 15.14 -7.09
CA LEU A 94 21.32 14.05 -8.06
C LEU A 94 22.63 13.26 -8.10
N ALA A 95 23.75 13.81 -7.59
CA ALA A 95 25.01 13.07 -7.46
C ALA A 95 24.96 12.04 -6.32
N PHE A 96 24.04 12.24 -5.36
CA PHE A 96 23.82 11.35 -4.21
C PHE A 96 22.87 10.17 -4.50
N SER A 97 22.35 10.03 -5.73
CA SER A 97 21.39 8.98 -6.08
C SER A 97 21.96 7.55 -6.13
N GLY A 98 23.15 7.30 -5.57
CA GLY A 98 23.66 5.95 -5.36
C GLY A 98 22.93 5.19 -4.25
N ASN A 99 22.12 5.88 -3.44
CA ASN A 99 21.27 5.28 -2.41
C ASN A 99 19.87 5.93 -2.49
N GLU A 100 19.00 5.44 -3.36
CA GLU A 100 17.67 6.04 -3.62
C GLU A 100 16.68 5.95 -2.42
N THR A 101 17.17 5.47 -1.28
CA THR A 101 16.51 5.48 0.03
C THR A 101 16.27 6.88 0.60
N ASP A 102 16.98 7.91 0.13
CA ASP A 102 16.88 9.26 0.69
C ASP A 102 15.51 9.91 0.43
N CYS A 103 14.91 9.73 -0.74
CA CYS A 103 13.56 10.24 -1.04
C CYS A 103 12.52 9.62 -0.10
N LEU A 104 12.67 8.33 0.20
CA LEU A 104 11.73 7.57 1.02
C LEU A 104 11.82 7.91 2.50
N SER A 105 12.90 8.55 2.95
CA SER A 105 13.03 9.04 4.33
C SER A 105 11.89 10.00 4.69
N CYS A 106 11.49 10.85 3.74
CA CYS A 106 10.36 11.79 3.88
C CYS A 106 9.10 11.28 3.18
N HIS A 107 9.21 10.78 1.94
CA HIS A 107 8.04 10.43 1.12
C HIS A 107 7.50 9.02 1.37
N GLY A 108 8.23 8.12 2.05
CA GLY A 108 7.79 6.75 2.26
C GLY A 108 6.65 6.61 3.28
N LYS A 109 6.74 7.36 4.38
CA LYS A 109 5.73 7.38 5.46
C LYS A 109 5.19 8.79 5.75
N GLY A 110 5.58 9.77 4.94
CA GLY A 110 5.26 11.17 5.18
C GLY A 110 5.91 11.69 6.46
N GLY A 111 5.48 12.86 6.89
CA GLY A 111 5.95 13.51 8.10
C GLY A 111 6.22 14.98 7.88
N TYR A 112 6.38 15.73 8.96
CA TYR A 112 6.72 17.13 8.88
C TYR A 112 8.21 17.29 8.52
N SER A 113 8.50 18.02 7.45
CA SER A 113 9.84 18.51 7.17
C SER A 113 9.98 19.90 7.75
N THR A 114 10.90 20.05 8.71
CA THR A 114 11.26 21.36 9.27
C THR A 114 11.98 22.23 8.25
N GLU A 115 12.71 21.64 7.30
CA GLU A 115 13.43 22.35 6.24
C GLU A 115 12.47 23.05 5.29
N PHE A 116 11.36 22.39 4.94
CA PHE A 116 10.36 22.93 4.01
C PHE A 116 9.15 23.52 4.71
N ASP A 117 9.13 23.53 6.04
CA ASP A 117 8.00 23.96 6.87
C ASP A 117 6.65 23.34 6.41
N ALA A 118 6.70 22.07 6.02
CA ALA A 118 5.61 21.41 5.31
C ALA A 118 5.59 19.90 5.56
N PHE A 119 4.39 19.31 5.47
CA PHE A 119 4.25 17.86 5.49
C PHE A 119 4.61 17.25 4.13
N ALA A 120 5.53 16.29 4.15
CA ALA A 120 5.91 15.54 2.97
C ALA A 120 4.73 14.66 2.48
N PRO A 121 4.32 14.77 1.20
CA PRO A 121 3.31 13.88 0.65
C PRO A 121 3.85 12.45 0.55
N VAL A 122 3.02 11.48 0.89
CA VAL A 122 3.38 10.06 0.80
C VAL A 122 3.39 9.61 -0.66
N THR A 123 4.40 8.84 -1.06
CA THR A 123 4.43 8.22 -2.40
C THR A 123 3.44 7.05 -2.47
N PRO A 124 2.65 6.94 -3.56
CA PRO A 124 1.77 5.78 -3.72
C PRO A 124 2.52 4.50 -4.12
N HIS A 125 3.80 4.61 -4.49
CA HIS A 125 4.62 3.51 -5.02
C HIS A 125 6.04 3.52 -4.40
N PRO A 126 6.17 3.24 -3.08
CA PRO A 126 7.48 3.24 -2.40
C PRO A 126 8.43 2.16 -2.90
N GLU A 127 7.93 1.13 -3.59
CA GLU A 127 8.73 0.07 -4.22
C GLU A 127 9.44 0.50 -5.51
N ASN A 128 8.98 1.58 -6.16
CA ASN A 128 9.61 2.13 -7.37
C ASN A 128 10.71 3.12 -6.97
N VAL A 129 11.85 2.57 -6.52
CA VAL A 129 12.93 3.35 -5.88
C VAL A 129 13.68 4.27 -6.84
N LEU A 130 13.62 4.03 -8.15
CA LEU A 130 14.26 4.87 -9.16
C LEU A 130 13.40 6.11 -9.49
N CYS A 131 13.13 6.93 -8.47
CA CYS A 131 12.19 8.06 -8.48
C CYS A 131 12.43 9.02 -9.67
N THR A 132 13.70 9.31 -9.97
CA THR A 132 14.10 10.29 -10.99
C THR A 132 13.92 9.82 -12.43
N GLN A 133 13.53 8.56 -12.66
CA GLN A 133 13.08 8.11 -13.98
C GLN A 133 11.79 8.81 -14.42
N CYS A 134 10.93 9.15 -13.45
CA CYS A 134 9.62 9.74 -13.70
C CYS A 134 9.50 11.16 -13.13
N HIS A 135 10.15 11.42 -11.98
CA HIS A 135 10.10 12.70 -11.29
C HIS A 135 11.33 13.55 -11.62
N ALA A 136 11.14 14.54 -12.48
CA ALA A 136 12.20 15.45 -12.88
C ALA A 136 12.22 16.73 -12.02
N GLN A 137 13.42 17.26 -11.77
CA GLN A 137 13.60 18.61 -11.24
C GLN A 137 13.38 19.65 -12.35
N THR A 138 12.88 20.82 -11.95
CA THR A 138 12.74 21.97 -12.85
C THR A 138 14.00 22.83 -12.74
N LYS A 139 14.79 22.91 -13.82
CA LYS A 139 16.04 23.70 -13.85
C LYS A 139 15.81 25.18 -14.17
N THR A 140 14.77 25.46 -14.95
CA THR A 140 14.40 26.81 -15.42
C THR A 140 12.89 26.97 -15.39
N GLY A 141 12.41 28.18 -15.10
CA GLY A 141 10.98 28.50 -15.17
C GLY A 141 10.47 28.69 -16.60
N GLU A 142 11.36 29.08 -17.51
CA GLU A 142 11.02 29.38 -18.90
C GLU A 142 11.16 28.15 -19.80
N PRO A 143 10.27 27.98 -20.80
CA PRO A 143 10.40 26.95 -21.81
C PRO A 143 11.64 27.21 -22.70
N PHE A 144 12.27 26.13 -23.18
CA PHE A 144 13.38 26.25 -24.13
C PHE A 144 12.92 26.81 -25.50
N VAL A 145 11.71 26.44 -25.91
CA VAL A 145 10.99 26.92 -27.09
C VAL A 145 9.52 27.06 -26.73
N GLU A 146 8.86 28.09 -27.25
CA GLU A 146 7.42 28.30 -27.09
C GLU A 146 6.61 27.05 -27.45
N THR A 147 5.54 26.80 -26.69
CA THR A 147 4.65 25.67 -26.89
C THR A 147 3.20 26.09 -26.70
N ASP A 148 2.32 25.58 -27.56
CA ASP A 148 0.87 25.69 -27.48
C ASP A 148 0.24 24.54 -26.68
N TRP A 149 1.05 23.77 -25.94
CA TRP A 149 0.57 22.67 -25.12
C TRP A 149 -0.40 23.16 -24.04
N VAL A 150 -1.57 22.50 -23.96
CA VAL A 150 -2.58 22.74 -22.93
C VAL A 150 -2.90 21.42 -22.23
N SER A 151 -2.92 21.43 -20.90
CA SER A 151 -3.34 20.28 -20.11
C SER A 151 -4.83 19.96 -20.34
N ILE A 152 -5.20 18.70 -20.12
CA ILE A 152 -6.61 18.31 -19.94
C ILE A 152 -7.15 18.82 -18.60
N ALA A 153 -8.47 19.00 -18.52
CA ALA A 153 -9.14 19.39 -17.29
C ALA A 153 -9.06 18.28 -16.22
N PRO A 154 -8.81 18.62 -14.94
CA PRO A 154 -8.96 17.68 -13.84
C PRO A 154 -10.35 17.05 -13.78
N PRO A 155 -10.46 15.81 -13.26
CA PRO A 155 -11.76 15.21 -13.02
C PRO A 155 -12.59 16.06 -12.05
N LYS A 156 -13.90 16.15 -12.30
CA LYS A 156 -14.83 16.79 -11.37
C LYS A 156 -14.93 15.98 -10.08
N LEU A 157 -14.97 16.68 -8.95
CA LEU A 157 -15.23 16.08 -7.64
C LEU A 157 -16.74 15.84 -7.44
N GLY A 158 -17.08 14.98 -6.48
CA GLY A 158 -18.45 14.86 -5.99
C GLY A 158 -19.45 14.22 -6.97
N LEU A 159 -19.00 13.28 -7.80
CA LEU A 159 -19.84 12.57 -8.78
C LEU A 159 -20.59 11.36 -8.18
N SER A 160 -21.01 11.46 -6.92
CA SER A 160 -21.80 10.40 -6.28
C SER A 160 -23.15 10.27 -7.00
N PHE A 161 -23.55 9.03 -7.28
CA PHE A 161 -24.83 8.77 -7.96
C PHE A 161 -26.03 9.15 -7.08
N LEU A 162 -25.97 8.84 -5.78
CA LEU A 162 -26.92 9.29 -4.77
C LEU A 162 -26.22 10.23 -3.79
N GLY A 163 -26.97 11.14 -3.15
CA GLY A 163 -26.41 12.18 -2.27
C GLY A 163 -25.56 11.69 -1.09
N SER A 164 -25.79 10.47 -0.60
CA SER A 164 -25.00 9.84 0.47
C SER A 164 -24.11 8.69 -0.01
N SER A 165 -24.12 8.37 -1.31
CA SER A 165 -23.27 7.32 -1.85
C SER A 165 -21.80 7.75 -1.84
N PRO A 166 -20.86 6.81 -1.62
CA PRO A 166 -19.44 7.08 -1.79
C PRO A 166 -19.16 7.66 -3.18
N PRO A 167 -18.32 8.71 -3.30
CA PRO A 167 -17.92 9.21 -4.60
C PRO A 167 -17.14 8.15 -5.38
N PRO A 168 -17.30 8.05 -6.69
CA PRO A 168 -16.53 7.11 -7.49
C PRO A 168 -15.06 7.57 -7.59
N ILE A 169 -14.14 6.64 -7.87
CA ILE A 169 -12.72 6.93 -8.12
C ILE A 169 -12.59 7.47 -9.55
N PRO A 170 -12.23 8.75 -9.74
CA PRO A 170 -12.33 9.39 -11.05
C PRO A 170 -11.02 9.30 -11.86
N HIS A 171 -10.05 8.49 -11.41
CA HIS A 171 -8.74 8.34 -12.04
C HIS A 171 -8.34 6.87 -12.13
N SER A 172 -7.34 6.58 -12.98
CA SER A 172 -6.72 5.25 -13.03
C SER A 172 -6.09 4.89 -11.68
N LEU A 173 -6.16 3.61 -11.33
CA LEU A 173 -5.50 3.07 -10.14
C LEU A 173 -4.03 2.70 -10.38
N GLN A 174 -3.62 2.57 -11.64
CA GLN A 174 -2.23 2.23 -11.97
C GLN A 174 -1.27 3.27 -11.36
N LEU A 175 -0.31 2.79 -10.56
CA LEU A 175 0.65 3.59 -9.78
C LEU A 175 -0.01 4.51 -8.72
N ARG A 176 -1.28 4.27 -8.39
CA ARG A 176 -2.10 5.04 -7.44
C ARG A 176 -2.95 4.11 -6.56
N GLU A 177 -2.50 2.87 -6.40
CA GLU A 177 -3.23 1.83 -5.67
C GLU A 177 -3.27 2.12 -4.15
N ASN A 178 -2.25 2.81 -3.65
CA ASN A 178 -2.18 3.28 -2.26
C ASN A 178 -3.04 4.55 -2.05
N CYS A 179 -4.34 4.36 -1.87
CA CYS A 179 -5.33 5.45 -1.75
C CYS A 179 -4.98 6.45 -0.63
N ILE A 180 -4.47 5.98 0.51
CA ILE A 180 -4.15 6.85 1.66
C ILE A 180 -2.98 7.79 1.38
N ALA A 181 -2.18 7.56 0.34
CA ALA A 181 -1.07 8.44 -0.02
C ALA A 181 -1.54 9.84 -0.45
N CYS A 182 -2.75 9.94 -1.01
CA CYS A 182 -3.33 11.21 -1.46
C CYS A 182 -4.53 11.65 -0.62
N HIS A 183 -5.22 10.72 0.02
CA HIS A 183 -6.49 10.97 0.71
C HIS A 183 -6.38 11.02 2.24
N THR A 184 -5.22 10.74 2.85
CA THR A 184 -5.10 10.62 4.31
C THR A 184 -3.86 11.29 4.87
N GLY A 185 -3.96 11.80 6.09
CA GLY A 185 -2.86 12.45 6.78
C GLY A 185 -2.67 13.92 6.42
N PRO A 186 -1.69 14.59 7.04
CA PRO A 186 -1.49 16.02 6.88
C PRO A 186 -0.82 16.41 5.56
N GLY A 187 -0.11 15.48 4.92
CA GLY A 187 0.43 15.64 3.55
C GLY A 187 -0.59 15.39 2.44
N ALA A 188 -1.81 14.92 2.77
CA ALA A 188 -2.88 14.73 1.82
C ALA A 188 -3.47 16.06 1.35
N VAL A 189 -4.05 16.02 0.14
CA VAL A 189 -4.70 17.18 -0.45
C VAL A 189 -6.01 17.46 0.29
N VAL A 190 -6.17 18.66 0.84
CA VAL A 190 -7.25 19.04 1.76
C VAL A 190 -8.63 18.78 1.16
N GLU A 191 -8.85 19.13 -0.10
CA GLU A 191 -10.15 19.05 -0.77
C GLU A 191 -10.62 17.62 -1.07
N ILE A 192 -9.72 16.64 -1.04
CA ILE A 192 -10.04 15.21 -1.25
C ILE A 192 -9.67 14.37 -0.03
N ARG A 193 -9.29 14.99 1.08
CA ARG A 193 -8.91 14.32 2.31
C ARG A 193 -10.12 13.63 2.93
N ILE A 194 -9.92 12.44 3.48
CA ILE A 194 -10.94 11.66 4.15
C ILE A 194 -10.61 11.48 5.64
N ASP A 195 -11.65 11.25 6.44
CA ASP A 195 -11.59 10.97 7.88
C ASP A 195 -11.71 9.47 8.22
N HIS A 196 -12.08 8.64 7.24
CA HIS A 196 -12.46 7.24 7.44
C HIS A 196 -11.50 6.24 6.80
N ALA A 197 -10.21 6.60 6.73
CA ALA A 197 -9.16 5.70 6.24
C ALA A 197 -9.07 4.38 7.05
N SER A 198 -9.53 4.39 8.31
CA SER A 198 -9.63 3.20 9.17
C SER A 198 -10.52 2.08 8.62
N ARG A 199 -11.35 2.35 7.62
CA ARG A 199 -12.20 1.33 6.96
C ARG A 199 -11.40 0.33 6.11
N GLY A 200 -10.11 0.57 5.88
CA GLY A 200 -9.14 -0.39 5.37
C GLY A 200 -9.21 -0.65 3.86
N ASP A 201 -10.37 -1.04 3.34
CA ASP A 201 -10.57 -1.27 1.90
C ASP A 201 -11.45 -0.17 1.29
N CYS A 202 -10.80 0.85 0.73
CA CYS A 202 -11.50 1.96 0.06
C CYS A 202 -12.37 1.48 -1.11
N ARG A 203 -11.95 0.43 -1.82
CA ARG A 203 -12.57 -0.01 -3.08
C ARG A 203 -13.80 -0.88 -2.88
N GLN A 204 -14.04 -1.31 -1.65
CA GLN A 204 -15.29 -1.94 -1.24
C GLN A 204 -16.49 -1.00 -1.42
N CYS A 205 -16.26 0.31 -1.30
CA CYS A 205 -17.28 1.35 -1.39
C CYS A 205 -17.06 2.31 -2.57
N HIS A 206 -15.81 2.66 -2.86
CA HIS A 206 -15.45 3.57 -3.94
C HIS A 206 -15.16 2.80 -5.23
N ALA A 207 -16.15 2.76 -6.13
CA ALA A 207 -15.99 2.11 -7.42
C ALA A 207 -15.19 2.97 -8.41
N ALA A 208 -14.33 2.35 -9.22
CA ALA A 208 -13.66 3.03 -10.32
C ALA A 208 -14.65 3.40 -11.42
N VAL A 209 -14.55 4.62 -11.96
CA VAL A 209 -15.33 5.01 -13.13
C VAL A 209 -14.78 4.27 -14.36
N PRO A 210 -15.58 3.42 -15.05
CA PRO A 210 -15.13 2.78 -16.27
C PRO A 210 -14.82 3.84 -17.33
N GLN A 211 -13.68 3.71 -18.00
CA GLN A 211 -13.38 4.50 -19.20
C GLN A 211 -14.37 4.10 -20.29
N SER A 212 -15.40 4.92 -20.51
CA SER A 212 -16.45 4.67 -21.50
C SER A 212 -16.14 5.29 -22.87
N GLN A 213 -15.13 6.16 -22.94
CA GLN A 213 -14.67 6.78 -24.18
C GLN A 213 -13.69 5.82 -24.90
N PRO A 214 -13.82 5.62 -26.23
CA PRO A 214 -12.84 4.87 -27.00
C PRO A 214 -11.45 5.52 -26.87
N LEU A 215 -10.42 4.73 -26.57
CA LEU A 215 -9.04 5.19 -26.69
C LEU A 215 -8.79 5.50 -28.17
N THR A 216 -8.48 6.76 -28.47
CA THR A 216 -8.08 7.17 -29.80
C THR A 216 -6.58 7.00 -29.94
N GLU A 217 -6.12 6.55 -31.11
CA GLU A 217 -4.69 6.45 -31.38
C GLU A 217 -4.08 7.86 -31.35
N PHE A 218 -2.94 8.01 -30.68
CA PHE A 218 -2.21 9.26 -30.66
C PHE A 218 -1.68 9.56 -32.06
N THR A 219 -2.38 10.40 -32.82
CA THR A 219 -1.85 10.99 -34.04
C THR A 219 -0.97 12.18 -33.71
N ARG A 220 0.35 12.02 -33.86
CA ARG A 220 1.27 13.14 -33.94
C ARG A 220 0.96 13.89 -35.25
N LYS A 221 0.38 15.08 -35.16
CA LYS A 221 0.30 16.00 -36.29
C LYS A 221 1.61 16.75 -36.44
#